data_AF-A0A7I7M6M4-F1
#
_entry.id   AF-A0A7I7M6M4-F1
#
_cell.length_a   1.000
_cell.length_b   1.000
_cell.length_c   1.000
_cell.angle_alpha   90.00
_cell.angle_beta   90.00
_cell.angle_gamma   90.00
#
_symmetry.space_group_name_H-M   'P 1'
#
loop_
_entity.id
_entity.type
_entity.pdbx_description
1 polymer ?
#
loop_
_entity_poly.entity_id
_entity_poly.type
_entity_poly.pdbx_seq_one_letter_code
_entity_poly.pdbx_strand_id
1 'polypeptide(L)' 'MTDSKQAAAEAAQAALEVQRILELFSPNASNVRIKTVNQNPREIQIIDYRAELSDGSSVYAPHITIRLG' A
#
# COMPACT_ATOMS: atom_id res chain seq x y z
N MET A 1 11.74 26.53 9.24
CA MET A 1 12.23 25.46 8.33
C MET A 1 12.11 24.08 9.02
N THR A 2 10.94 23.75 9.57
CA THR A 2 10.73 22.54 10.39
C THR A 2 9.64 21.61 9.82
N ASP A 3 8.68 22.15 9.07
CA ASP A 3 7.58 21.38 8.47
C ASP A 3 8.02 20.30 7.47
N SER A 4 9.06 20.57 6.66
CA SER A 4 9.44 19.64 5.57
C SER A 4 10.07 18.33 6.05
N LYS A 5 10.69 18.31 7.24
CA LYS A 5 11.30 17.08 7.79
C LYS A 5 10.26 16.16 8.42
N GLN A 6 9.22 16.72 9.03
CA GLN A 6 8.17 15.95 9.69
C GLN A 6 7.23 15.30 8.66
N ALA A 7 6.82 16.05 7.63
CA ALA A 7 6.01 15.53 6.54
C ALA A 7 6.72 14.40 5.76
N ALA A 8 8.05 14.50 5.57
CA ALA A 8 8.83 13.45 4.92
C ALA A 8 8.93 12.16 5.78
N ALA A 9 9.03 12.30 7.10
CA ALA A 9 9.07 11.16 8.01
C ALA A 9 7.72 10.44 8.10
N GLU A 10 6.61 11.18 8.13
CA GLU A 10 5.25 10.62 8.10
C GLU A 10 4.97 9.90 6.77
N ALA A 11 5.35 10.50 5.63
CA ALA A 11 5.20 9.87 4.32
C ALA A 11 6.02 8.57 4.19
N ALA A 12 7.23 8.54 4.77
CA ALA A 12 8.08 7.35 4.76
C ALA A 12 7.50 6.21 5.62
N GLN A 13 6.95 6.52 6.80
CA GLN A 13 6.27 5.52 7.64
C GLN A 13 5.03 4.96 6.95
N ALA A 14 4.22 5.83 6.35
CA ALA A 14 3.00 5.40 5.67
C ALA A 14 3.31 4.55 4.42
N ALA A 15 4.41 4.82 3.71
CA ALA A 15 4.88 3.97 2.61
C ALA A 15 5.33 2.58 3.11
N LEU A 16 6.01 2.51 4.25
CA LEU A 16 6.41 1.26 4.90
C LEU A 16 5.22 0.43 5.37
N GLU A 17 4.21 1.07 5.96
CA GLU A 17 2.97 0.38 6.38
C GLU A 17 2.20 -0.16 5.19
N VAL A 18 2.06 0.64 4.12
CA VAL A 18 1.48 0.17 2.86
C VAL A 18 2.26 -1.03 2.36
N GLN A 19 3.58 -0.96 2.27
CA GLN A 19 4.41 -2.08 1.80
C GLN A 19 4.18 -3.36 2.60
N ARG A 20 4.17 -3.28 3.94
CA ARG A 20 3.88 -4.44 4.82
C ARG A 20 2.49 -5.00 4.59
N ILE A 21 1.50 -4.15 4.40
CA ILE A 21 0.13 -4.59 4.13
C ILE A 21 0.06 -5.31 2.78
N LEU A 22 0.75 -4.80 1.75
CA LEU A 22 0.81 -5.44 0.44
C LEU A 22 1.49 -6.81 0.49
N GLU A 23 2.53 -6.96 1.33
CA GLU A 23 3.20 -8.23 1.58
C GLU A 23 2.27 -9.26 2.26
N LEU A 24 1.30 -8.82 3.07
CA LEU A 24 0.30 -9.71 3.67
C LEU A 24 -0.76 -10.17 2.65
N PHE A 25 -1.14 -9.32 1.70
CA PHE A 25 -2.16 -9.65 0.69
C PHE A 25 -1.64 -10.61 -0.37
N SER A 26 -0.38 -10.45 -0.77
CA SER A 26 0.23 -11.25 -1.83
C SER A 26 1.66 -11.62 -1.44
N PRO A 27 1.83 -12.49 -0.42
CA PRO A 27 3.16 -12.97 -0.07
C PRO A 27 3.71 -13.72 -1.29
N ASN A 28 4.87 -13.31 -1.78
CA ASN A 28 5.50 -13.80 -3.02
C ASN A 28 4.98 -13.21 -4.34
N ALA A 29 4.34 -12.04 -4.32
CA ALA A 29 4.14 -11.28 -5.56
C ALA A 29 5.49 -10.94 -6.21
N SER A 30 5.69 -11.38 -7.45
CA SER A 30 6.85 -11.04 -8.27
C SER A 30 6.74 -9.64 -8.86
N ASN A 31 5.50 -9.13 -9.00
CA ASN A 31 5.21 -7.81 -9.52
C ASN A 31 3.94 -7.27 -8.86
N VAL A 32 4.01 -6.04 -8.33
CA VAL A 32 2.86 -5.35 -7.72
C VAL A 32 2.64 -4.04 -8.43
N ARG A 33 1.41 -3.80 -8.86
CA ARG A 33 0.96 -2.54 -9.47
C ARG A 33 -0.19 -1.97 -8.68
N ILE A 34 -0.05 -0.72 -8.29
CA ILE A 34 -1.08 0.05 -7.61
C ILE A 34 -1.28 1.33 -8.39
N LYS A 35 -2.54 1.66 -8.71
CA LYS A 35 -2.85 2.91 -9.40
C LYS A 35 -2.90 4.09 -8.46
N THR A 36 -3.53 3.93 -7.29
CA THR A 36 -3.73 5.04 -6.36
C THR A 36 -3.74 4.54 -4.93
N VAL A 37 -3.08 5.29 -4.04
CA VAL A 37 -3.14 5.11 -2.60
C VAL A 37 -3.63 6.44 -2.00
N ASN A 38 -4.77 6.40 -1.31
CA ASN A 38 -5.25 7.53 -0.52
C ASN A 38 -5.01 7.20 0.95
N GLN A 39 -4.26 8.07 1.63
CA GLN A 39 -3.99 7.94 3.05
C GLN A 39 -4.75 9.01 3.81
N ASN A 40 -5.61 8.57 4.70
CA ASN A 40 -6.31 9.40 5.67
C ASN A 40 -5.80 9.04 7.08
N PRO A 41 -5.94 9.92 8.08
CA PRO A 41 -5.43 9.67 9.43
C PRO A 41 -5.95 8.40 10.13
N ARG A 42 -7.03 7.78 9.64
CA ARG A 42 -7.65 6.58 10.22
C ARG A 42 -7.85 5.45 9.21
N GLU A 43 -7.47 5.66 7.96
CA GLU A 43 -7.68 4.66 6.92
C GLU A 43 -6.70 4.83 5.77
N ILE A 44 -6.36 3.70 5.15
CA ILE A 44 -5.60 3.65 3.91
C ILE A 44 -6.51 3.00 2.87
N GLN A 45 -6.73 3.68 1.76
CA GLN A 45 -7.46 3.15 0.61
C GLN A 45 -6.48 2.89 -0.53
N ILE A 46 -6.54 1.70 -1.11
CA ILE A 46 -5.77 1.32 -2.30
C ILE A 46 -6.77 1.05 -3.42
N ILE A 47 -6.59 1.72 -4.55
CA ILE A 47 -7.47 1.61 -5.72
C ILE A 47 -6.70 0.93 -6.86
N ASP A 48 -7.31 -0.08 -7.47
CA ASP A 48 -6.78 -0.86 -8.58
C ASP A 48 -5.43 -1.50 -8.22
N TYR A 49 -5.48 -2.39 -7.23
CA TYR A 49 -4.35 -3.24 -6.82
C TYR A 49 -4.28 -4.48 -7.71
N ARG A 50 -3.10 -4.76 -8.25
CA ARG A 50 -2.79 -5.95 -9.01
C ARG A 50 -1.48 -6.54 -8.53
N ALA A 51 -1.45 -7.84 -8.30
CA ALA A 51 -0.22 -8.57 -8.04
C ALA A 51 -0.14 -9.78 -8.96
N GLU A 52 1.04 -9.99 -9.55
CA GLU A 52 1.40 -11.23 -10.23
C GLU A 52 2.17 -12.09 -9.22
N LEU A 53 1.70 -13.32 -9.01
CA LEU A 53 2.33 -14.27 -8.10
C LEU A 53 3.37 -15.11 -8.86
N SER A 54 4.29 -15.71 -8.12
CA SER A 54 5.38 -16.52 -8.69
C SER A 54 4.90 -17.78 -9.40
N ASP A 55 3.70 -18.26 -9.12
CA ASP A 55 3.05 -19.39 -9.80
C ASP A 55 2.37 -18.99 -11.13
N GLY A 56 2.46 -17.71 -11.51
CA GLY A 56 1.86 -17.16 -12.73
C GLY A 56 0.39 -16.77 -12.57
N SER A 57 -0.21 -16.97 -11.40
CA SER A 57 -1.55 -16.45 -11.09
C SER A 57 -1.50 -14.95 -10.79
N SER A 58 -2.67 -14.30 -10.78
CA SER A 58 -2.77 -12.88 -10.43
C SER A 58 -3.87 -12.62 -9.42
N VAL A 59 -3.59 -11.69 -8.52
CA VAL A 59 -4.55 -11.14 -7.56
C VAL A 59 -4.97 -9.77 -8.08
N TYR A 60 -6.28 -9.59 -8.25
CA TYR A 60 -6.86 -8.29 -8.57
C TYR A 60 -7.81 -7.85 -7.46
N ALA A 61 -7.53 -6.71 -6.86
CA ALA A 61 -8.41 -6.07 -5.89
C ALA A 61 -8.71 -4.63 -6.37
N PRO A 62 -9.93 -4.36 -6.88
CA PRO A 62 -10.27 -3.04 -7.40
C PRO A 62 -10.27 -1.96 -6.31
N HIS A 63 -10.55 -2.34 -5.06
CA HIS A 63 -10.59 -1.45 -3.91
C HIS A 63 -10.24 -2.20 -2.63
N ILE A 64 -9.22 -1.74 -1.90
CA ILE A 64 -8.85 -2.23 -0.57
C ILE A 64 -8.96 -1.06 0.40
N THR A 65 -9.62 -1.27 1.54
CA THR A 65 -9.68 -0.29 2.62
C THR A 65 -9.12 -0.92 3.88
N ILE A 66 -8.07 -0.33 4.43
CA ILE A 66 -7.48 -0.70 5.72
C ILE A 66 -7.85 0.39 6.72
N ARG A 67 -8.44 0.01 7.85
CA ARG A 67 -8.73 0.94 8.95
C ARG A 67 -7.59 0.87 9.95
N LEU A 68 -7.02 2.02 10.29
CA LEU A 68 -5.98 2.16 11.30
C LEU A 68 -6.68 2.41 12.64
N GLY A 69 -6.56 1.45 13.56
CA GLY A 69 -7.15 1.47 14.90
C GLY A 69 -6.28 2.18 15.91
#